data_AF-A0A7W1VUY6-F1
#
_entry.id   AF-A0A7W1VUY6-F1
#
_cell.length_a   1.000
_cell.length_b   1.000
_cell.length_c   1.000
_cell.angle_alpha   90.00
_cell.angle_beta   90.00
_cell.angle_gamma   90.00
#
_symmetry.space_group_name_H-M   'P 1'
#
loop_
_entity.id
_entity.type
_entity.pdbx_description
1 polymer ?
#
loop_
_entity_poly.entity_id
_entity_poly.type
_entity_poly.pdbx_seq_one_letter_code
_entity_poly.pdbx_strand_id
1 'polypeptide(L)'
;MSMSINYKDFFPTVVSSGFFSTEHEALSATVARVNEWAARASVRVINVETVVLPNVENAEEASKVGIRTSGKMSSYWYQVVRVWYEEQQTSA
;
A
#
# COMPACT_ATOMS: atom_id res chain seq x y z
N MET A 1 24.60 -15.17 0.05
CA MET A 1 23.55 -14.13 -0.02
C MET A 1 22.21 -14.80 0.18
N SER A 2 21.55 -14.57 1.30
CA SER A 2 20.13 -14.89 1.50
C SER A 2 19.30 -13.82 0.79
N MET A 3 18.38 -14.23 -0.09
CA MET A 3 17.38 -13.34 -0.66
C MET A 3 16.14 -13.37 0.24
N SER A 4 15.74 -12.22 0.78
CA SER A 4 14.49 -12.07 1.52
C SER A 4 13.47 -11.34 0.66
N ILE A 5 12.33 -11.98 0.38
CA ILE A 5 11.21 -11.35 -0.29
C ILE A 5 10.42 -10.57 0.75
N ASN A 6 10.24 -9.27 0.50
CA ASN A 6 9.44 -8.38 1.31
C ASN A 6 8.37 -7.70 0.44
N TYR A 7 7.40 -7.06 1.09
CA TYR A 7 6.42 -6.22 0.42
C TYR A 7 6.17 -4.92 1.18
N LYS A 8 5.75 -3.89 0.45
CA LYS A 8 5.33 -2.61 1.01
C LYS A 8 4.06 -2.13 0.32
N ASP A 9 3.09 -1.74 1.12
CA ASP A 9 1.83 -1.18 0.66
C ASP A 9 1.85 0.35 0.72
N PHE A 10 1.31 0.96 -0.32
CA PHE A 10 1.13 2.39 -0.46
C PHE A 10 -0.37 2.67 -0.51
N PHE A 11 -0.91 3.05 0.65
CA PHE A 11 -2.28 3.53 0.78
C PHE A 11 -2.39 4.93 0.18
N PRO A 12 -3.52 5.28 -0.46
CA PRO A 12 -3.72 6.62 -0.98
C PRO A 12 -3.79 7.63 0.17
N THR A 13 -3.06 8.73 0.04
CA THR A 13 -3.07 9.81 1.03
C THR A 13 -4.39 10.56 0.99
N VAL A 14 -4.88 11.02 2.14
CA VAL A 14 -6.00 11.97 2.21
C VAL A 14 -5.53 13.33 1.71
N VAL A 15 -6.17 13.86 0.67
CA VAL A 15 -5.88 15.20 0.11
C VAL A 15 -6.76 16.25 0.76
N SER A 16 -8.03 15.91 1.00
CA SER A 16 -8.97 16.79 1.69
C SER A 16 -9.93 15.98 2.56
N SER A 17 -10.30 16.52 3.72
CA SER A 17 -11.31 15.92 4.60
C SER A 17 -12.31 16.98 5.02
N GLY A 18 -13.58 16.79 4.69
CA GLY A 18 -14.69 17.64 5.08
C GLY A 18 -15.74 16.90 5.92
N PHE A 19 -16.75 17.63 6.38
CA PHE A 19 -17.84 17.08 7.21
C PHE A 19 -18.64 15.94 6.53
N PHE A 20 -18.62 15.86 5.19
CA PHE A 20 -19.41 14.89 4.42
C PHE A 20 -18.58 13.90 3.59
N SER A 21 -17.30 14.17 3.34
CA SER A 21 -16.48 13.29 2.50
C SER A 21 -14.98 13.46 2.76
N THR A 22 -14.26 12.35 2.58
CA THR A 22 -12.80 12.32 2.53
C THR A 22 -12.38 12.07 1.10
N GLU A 23 -11.60 13.00 0.55
CA GLU A 23 -11.01 12.89 -0.78
C GLU A 23 -9.59 12.33 -0.65
N HIS A 24 -9.29 11.34 -1.48
CA HIS A 24 -7.98 10.72 -1.52
C HIS A 24 -7.25 11.11 -2.80
N GLU A 25 -5.93 11.00 -2.78
CA GLU A 25 -5.10 11.24 -3.96
C GLU A 25 -5.48 10.32 -5.12
N ALA A 26 -5.20 10.75 -6.35
CA ALA A 26 -5.33 9.88 -7.51
C ALA A 26 -4.29 8.75 -7.46
N LEU A 27 -4.62 7.59 -8.05
CA LEU A 27 -3.71 6.43 -8.11
C LEU A 27 -2.33 6.80 -8.70
N SER A 28 -2.28 7.71 -9.67
CA SER A 28 -1.03 8.20 -10.26
C SER A 28 -0.10 8.87 -9.24
N ALA A 29 -0.66 9.58 -8.26
CA ALA A 29 0.12 10.17 -7.17
C ALA A 29 0.67 9.09 -6.23
N THR A 30 -0.11 8.04 -5.95
CA THR A 30 0.36 6.87 -5.20
C THR A 30 1.54 6.19 -5.91
N VAL A 31 1.43 5.99 -7.23
CA VAL A 31 2.50 5.41 -8.07
C VAL A 31 3.74 6.32 -8.08
N ALA A 32 3.59 7.65 -8.09
CA ALA A 32 4.72 8.56 -7.99
C ALA A 32 5.49 8.37 -6.67
N ARG A 33 4.78 8.23 -5.54
CA ARG A 33 5.39 7.94 -4.23
C ARG A 33 6.10 6.57 -4.19
N VAL A 34 5.57 5.57 -4.90
CA VAL A 34 6.22 4.27 -5.07
C VAL A 34 7.57 4.43 -5.79
N ASN A 35 7.60 5.16 -6.90
CA ASN A 35 8.83 5.41 -7.66
C ASN A 35 9.89 6.12 -6.80
N GLU A 36 9.49 7.15 -6.06
CA GLU A 36 10.38 7.86 -5.15
C GLU A 36 10.95 6.96 -4.04
N TRP A 37 10.11 6.12 -3.44
CA TRP A 37 10.57 5.20 -2.42
C TRP A 37 11.53 4.15 -2.99
N ALA A 38 11.19 3.55 -4.13
CA ALA A 38 12.02 2.52 -4.76
C ALA A 38 13.41 3.07 -5.13
N ALA A 39 13.49 4.30 -5.63
CA ALA A 39 14.75 4.98 -5.94
C ALA A 39 15.62 5.21 -4.69
N ARG A 40 15.01 5.53 -3.53
CA ARG A 40 15.73 5.79 -2.27
C ARG A 40 16.11 4.53 -1.51
N ALA A 41 15.30 3.48 -1.59
CA ALA A 41 15.46 2.26 -0.79
C ALA A 41 16.57 1.34 -1.32
N SER A 42 17.03 1.54 -2.55
CA SER A 42 18.06 0.70 -3.19
C SER A 42 17.69 -0.81 -3.18
N VAL A 43 16.40 -1.10 -3.28
CA VAL A 43 15.85 -2.47 -3.32
C VAL A 43 15.67 -2.95 -4.76
N ARG A 44 15.72 -4.26 -4.97
CA ARG A 44 15.32 -4.84 -6.26
C ARG A 44 13.82 -5.04 -6.25
N VAL A 45 13.08 -4.20 -6.98
CA VAL A 45 11.64 -4.40 -7.19
C VAL A 45 11.41 -5.66 -8.03
N ILE A 46 10.55 -6.55 -7.55
CA ILE A 46 10.16 -7.80 -8.20
C ILE A 46 8.85 -7.61 -8.97
N ASN A 47 7.86 -6.99 -8.33
CA ASN A 47 6.54 -6.75 -8.90
C ASN A 47 5.90 -5.50 -8.27
N VAL A 48 5.03 -4.83 -9.05
CA VAL A 48 4.16 -3.75 -8.57
C VAL A 48 2.74 -4.08 -9.00
N GLU A 49 1.82 -4.14 -8.05
CA GLU A 49 0.42 -4.47 -8.30
C GLU A 49 -0.53 -3.49 -7.60
N THR A 50 -1.75 -3.37 -8.12
CA THR A 50 -2.83 -2.67 -7.43
C THR A 50 -3.71 -3.69 -6.74
N VAL A 51 -3.78 -3.60 -5.41
CA VAL A 51 -4.65 -4.43 -4.56
C VAL A 51 -5.88 -3.63 -4.18
N VAL A 52 -7.06 -4.22 -4.29
CA VAL A 52 -8.32 -3.57 -3.92
C VAL A 52 -8.79 -4.14 -2.58
N LEU A 53 -8.74 -3.33 -1.53
CA LEU A 53 -9.04 -3.76 -0.16
C LEU A 53 -10.34 -3.12 0.36
N PRO A 54 -11.27 -3.90 0.95
CA PRO A 54 -12.50 -3.35 1.47
C PRO A 54 -12.35 -2.91 2.92
N ASN A 55 -12.82 -1.70 3.23
CA ASN A 55 -12.93 -1.18 4.60
C ASN A 55 -11.62 -1.20 5.41
N VAL A 56 -10.48 -1.01 4.73
CA VAL A 56 -9.14 -0.93 5.33
C VAL A 56 -8.67 0.52 5.29
N GLU A 57 -8.31 1.08 6.45
CA GLU A 57 -7.89 2.49 6.56
C GLU A 57 -6.36 2.66 6.63
N ASN A 58 -5.62 1.60 6.96
CA ASN A 58 -4.17 1.66 7.14
C ASN A 58 -3.48 0.31 6.87
N ALA A 59 -2.14 0.34 6.83
CA ALA A 59 -1.31 -0.83 6.55
C ALA A 59 -1.40 -1.95 7.59
N GLU A 60 -1.70 -1.63 8.85
CA GLU A 60 -1.87 -2.65 9.90
C GLU A 60 -3.12 -3.48 9.63
N GLU A 61 -4.23 -2.82 9.32
CA GLU A 61 -5.48 -3.50 8.94
C GLU A 61 -5.32 -4.32 7.65
N ALA A 62 -4.56 -3.80 6.69
CA ALA A 62 -4.26 -4.44 5.42
C ALA A 62 -3.40 -5.71 5.55
N SER A 63 -2.60 -5.79 6.61
CA SER A 63 -1.73 -6.93 6.87
C SER A 63 -2.50 -8.18 7.31
N LYS A 64 -3.78 -8.04 7.68
CA LYS A 64 -4.63 -9.15 8.11
C LYS A 64 -4.99 -10.04 6.91
N VAL A 65 -4.70 -11.34 7.04
CA VAL A 65 -5.03 -12.35 6.00
C VAL A 65 -6.54 -12.49 5.80
N GLY A 66 -7.34 -12.22 6.83
CA GLY A 66 -8.81 -12.20 6.77
C GLY A 66 -9.36 -10.80 6.98
N ILE A 67 -9.96 -10.23 5.94
CA ILE A 67 -10.66 -8.94 6.01
C ILE A 67 -12.16 -9.23 6.01
N ARG A 68 -12.88 -8.72 7.03
CA ARG A 68 -14.33 -8.87 7.14
C ARG A 68 -15.01 -7.54 6.87
N THR A 69 -16.05 -7.57 6.03
CA THR A 69 -16.88 -6.40 5.71
C THR A 69 -18.23 -6.41 6.42
N SER A 70 -18.60 -7.53 7.05
CA SER A 70 -19.89 -7.70 7.73
C SER A 70 -20.05 -6.76 8.93
N GLY A 71 -21.18 -6.07 9.01
CA GLY A 71 -21.55 -5.21 10.14
C GLY A 71 -21.32 -3.71 9.96
N LYS A 72 -20.73 -3.27 8.83
CA LYS A 72 -20.66 -1.84 8.47
C LYS A 72 -21.86 -1.43 7.62
N MET A 73 -22.40 -0.23 7.87
CA MET A 73 -23.56 0.34 7.17
C MET A 73 -23.26 0.72 5.70
N SER A 74 -21.98 0.91 5.37
CA SER A 74 -21.46 1.13 4.01
C SER A 74 -20.14 0.36 3.84
N SER A 75 -19.79 0.04 2.59
CA SER A 75 -18.49 -0.53 2.23
C SER A 75 -17.73 0.43 1.32
N TYR A 76 -16.49 0.72 1.68
CA TYR A 76 -15.56 1.49 0.87
C TYR A 76 -14.44 0.59 0.39
N TRP A 77 -13.94 0.86 -0.81
CA TRP A 77 -12.84 0.12 -1.41
C TRP A 77 -11.69 1.06 -1.69
N TYR A 78 -10.49 0.64 -1.30
CA TYR A 78 -9.26 1.38 -1.55
C TYR A 78 -8.41 0.63 -2.57
N GLN A 79 -7.93 1.36 -3.58
CA GLN A 79 -6.86 0.91 -4.44
C GLN A 79 -5.53 1.21 -3.75
N VAL A 80 -4.82 0.16 -3.38
CA VAL A 80 -3.53 0.20 -2.70
C VAL A 80 -2.48 -0.27 -3.69
N VAL A 81 -1.34 0.41 -3.79
CA VAL A 81 -0.23 -0.10 -4.61
C VAL A 81 0.68 -0.93 -3.71
N ARG A 82 0.80 -2.23 -4.02
CA ARG A 82 1.72 -3.14 -3.36
C ARG A 82 2.98 -3.32 -4.20
N VAL A 83 4.12 -3.16 -3.56
CA VAL A 83 5.42 -3.44 -4.17
C VAL A 83 6.03 -4.65 -3.50
N TRP A 84 6.33 -5.68 -4.29
CA TRP A 84 7.15 -6.82 -3.87
C TRP A 84 8.60 -6.54 -4.23
N TYR A 85 9.51 -6.73 -3.28
CA TYR A 85 10.91 -6.37 -3.45
C TYR A 85 11.84 -7.32 -2.69
N GLU A 86 13.11 -7.35 -3.10
CA GLU A 86 14.17 -8.02 -2.37
C GLU A 86 15.03 -7.03 -1.61
N GLU A 87 15.33 -7.36 -0.35
CA GLU A 87 16.37 -6.69 0.42
C GLU A 87 17.69 -7.43 0.25
N GLN A 88 18.75 -6.70 -0.12
CA GLN A 88 20.10 -7.23 -0.06
C GLN A 88 20.55 -7.20 1.41
N GLN A 89 20.59 -8.36 2.06
CA GLN A 89 21.25 -8.47 3.37
C GLN A 89 22.76 -8.37 3.15
N THR A 90 23.32 -7.20 3.41
CA THR A 90 24.77 -7.05 3.55
C THR A 90 25.19 -7.76 4.83
N SER A 91 25.86 -8.91 4.70
CA SER A 91 26.51 -9.56 5.84
C SER A 91 27.58 -8.62 6.37
N ALA A 92 27.45 -8.21 7.64
CA ALA A 92 28.49 -7.48 8.37
C ALA A 92 29.63 -8.41 8.77
#